data_AF-A0A1G9H0T6-F1
#
_entry.id   AF-A0A1G9H0T6-F1
#
_cell.length_a   1.000
_cell.length_b   1.000
_cell.length_c   1.000
_cell.angle_alpha   90.00
_cell.angle_beta   90.00
_cell.angle_gamma   90.00
#
_symmetry.space_group_name_H-M   'P 1'
#
loop_
_entity.id
_entity.type
_entity.pdbx_description
1 polymer ?
#
loop_
_entity_poly.entity_id
_entity_poly.type
_entity_poly.pdbx_seq_one_letter_code
_entity_poly.pdbx_strand_id
1 'polypeptide(L)'
;MKNKKQNTATETWEIMQCAKESLGATSLQKIFSRGQTQINRYCSTPINEDHQRNPFDRLHLLFTLLDEAGERELVIAALNHLSRSVGCRTQDTTEFTPDKVTVAEECLDDYPEKVELDRLININASPEIVRRQGEQTCREIMETVTSYEMHNAEQNKK
;
A
#
# COMPACT_ATOMS: atom_id res chain seq x y z
N MET A 1 -23.15 -25.49 6.14
CA MET A 1 -22.12 -24.46 5.88
C MET A 1 -22.79 -23.11 6.09
N LYS A 2 -22.31 -22.25 7.01
CA LYS A 2 -22.89 -20.91 7.16
C LYS A 2 -22.65 -20.15 5.85
N ASN A 3 -23.69 -19.56 5.27
CA ASN A 3 -23.54 -18.64 4.13
C ASN A 3 -22.47 -17.60 4.50
N LYS A 4 -21.38 -17.55 3.73
CA LYS A 4 -20.37 -16.50 3.87
C LYS A 4 -21.08 -15.19 3.51
N LYS A 5 -21.46 -14.41 4.53
CA LYS A 5 -21.98 -13.05 4.34
C LYS A 5 -20.91 -12.30 3.56
N GLN A 6 -21.21 -11.91 2.32
CA GLN A 6 -20.32 -11.09 1.52
C GLN A 6 -20.31 -9.70 2.16
N ASN A 7 -19.13 -9.23 2.56
CA ASN A 7 -19.00 -7.91 3.17
C ASN A 7 -18.96 -6.86 2.06
N THR A 8 -19.77 -5.81 2.19
CA THR A 8 -19.89 -4.69 1.25
C THR A 8 -19.45 -3.37 1.87
N ALA A 9 -18.82 -3.39 3.04
CA ALA A 9 -18.29 -2.19 3.69
C ALA A 9 -17.27 -1.50 2.80
N THR A 10 -17.48 -0.22 2.54
CA THR A 10 -16.59 0.63 1.73
C THR A 10 -15.98 1.75 2.57
N GLU A 11 -16.71 2.21 3.59
CA GLU A 11 -16.25 3.26 4.50
C GLU A 11 -15.59 2.69 5.76
N THR A 12 -14.65 3.42 6.35
CA THR A 12 -13.88 2.97 7.53
C THR A 12 -14.76 2.64 8.74
N TRP A 13 -15.84 3.41 8.96
CA TRP A 13 -16.80 3.17 10.03
C TRP A 13 -17.65 1.91 9.77
N GLU A 14 -17.97 1.60 8.51
CA GLU A 14 -18.66 0.36 8.12
C GLU A 14 -17.77 -0.86 8.36
N ILE A 15 -16.47 -0.72 8.09
CA ILE A 15 -15.47 -1.76 8.38
C ILE A 15 -15.41 -2.01 9.88
N MET A 16 -15.37 -0.96 10.70
CA MET A 16 -15.40 -1.07 12.17
C MET A 16 -16.71 -1.71 12.68
N GLN A 17 -17.85 -1.32 12.13
CA GLN A 17 -19.15 -1.92 12.42
C GLN A 17 -19.16 -3.42 12.11
N CYS A 18 -18.71 -3.80 10.90
CA CYS A 18 -18.59 -5.20 10.48
C CYS A 18 -17.62 -6.00 11.36
N ALA A 19 -16.50 -5.39 11.78
CA ALA A 19 -15.55 -5.99 12.72
C ALA A 19 -16.20 -6.22 14.09
N LYS A 20 -17.01 -5.27 14.59
CA LYS A 20 -17.74 -5.41 15.85
C LYS A 20 -18.78 -6.52 15.79
N GLU A 21 -19.52 -6.62 14.69
CA GLU A 21 -20.48 -7.71 14.45
C GLU A 21 -19.80 -9.09 14.42
N SER A 22 -18.61 -9.16 13.83
CA SER A 22 -17.90 -10.42 13.62
C SER A 22 -17.11 -10.90 14.84
N LEU A 23 -16.44 -9.98 15.55
CA LEU A 23 -15.51 -10.30 16.65
C LEU A 23 -16.08 -9.99 18.04
N GLY A 24 -17.16 -9.21 18.10
CA GLY A 24 -17.76 -8.71 19.35
C GLY A 24 -17.01 -7.50 19.92
N ALA A 25 -17.75 -6.67 20.67
CA ALA A 25 -17.22 -5.41 21.21
C ALA A 25 -16.09 -5.61 22.24
N THR A 26 -16.16 -6.65 23.08
CA THR A 26 -15.11 -6.96 24.06
C THR A 26 -13.75 -7.25 23.41
N SER A 27 -13.75 -7.93 22.26
CA SER A 27 -12.52 -8.19 21.50
C SER A 27 -11.91 -6.90 20.98
N LEU A 28 -12.73 -6.01 20.42
CA LEU A 28 -12.27 -4.70 19.94
C LEU A 28 -11.75 -3.81 21.08
N GLN A 29 -12.39 -3.85 22.26
CA GLN A 29 -11.88 -3.13 23.43
C GLN A 29 -10.47 -3.56 23.79
N LYS A 30 -10.17 -4.86 23.73
CA LYS A 30 -8.82 -5.40 23.99
C LYS A 30 -7.82 -4.99 22.92
N ILE A 31 -8.20 -5.12 21.64
CA ILE A 31 -7.32 -4.78 20.50
C ILE A 31 -6.93 -3.30 20.55
N PHE A 32 -7.89 -2.40 20.74
CA PHE A 32 -7.66 -0.97 20.69
C PHE A 32 -7.39 -0.33 22.05
N SER A 33 -7.49 -1.09 23.14
CA SER A 33 -7.35 -0.61 24.52
C SER A 33 -8.25 0.60 24.82
N ARG A 34 -9.52 0.54 24.38
CA ARG A 34 -10.52 1.61 24.58
C ARG A 34 -11.80 1.06 25.20
N GLY A 35 -12.49 1.91 25.96
CA GLY A 35 -13.77 1.57 26.57
C GLY A 35 -14.92 1.41 25.56
N GLN A 36 -15.98 0.72 25.97
CA GLN A 36 -17.15 0.39 25.13
C GLN A 36 -17.74 1.60 24.38
N THR A 37 -17.86 2.75 25.05
CA THR A 37 -18.41 3.97 24.46
C THR A 37 -17.58 4.42 23.25
N GLN A 38 -16.25 4.36 23.34
CA GLN A 38 -15.38 4.75 22.23
C GLN A 38 -15.42 3.73 21.09
N ILE A 39 -15.50 2.44 21.40
CA ILE A 39 -15.68 1.38 20.38
C ILE A 39 -16.99 1.59 19.61
N ASN A 40 -18.08 1.92 20.30
CA ASN A 40 -19.35 2.21 19.64
C ASN A 40 -19.27 3.46 18.74
N ARG A 41 -18.54 4.50 19.17
CA ARG A 41 -18.29 5.68 18.32
C ARG A 41 -17.53 5.34 17.05
N TYR A 42 -16.49 4.49 17.12
CA TYR A 42 -15.73 4.06 15.94
C TYR A 42 -16.58 3.34 14.89
N CYS A 43 -17.70 2.73 15.29
CA CYS A 43 -18.59 2.01 14.40
C CYS A 43 -19.77 2.86 13.90
N SER A 44 -19.88 4.11 14.37
CA SER A 44 -20.98 5.00 14.00
C SER A 44 -20.55 5.85 12.82
N THR A 45 -21.48 6.15 11.91
CA THR A 45 -21.26 7.12 10.84
C THR A 45 -20.73 8.43 11.44
N PRO A 46 -19.63 8.99 10.90
CA PRO A 46 -19.08 10.23 11.43
C PRO A 46 -20.09 11.38 11.26
N ILE A 47 -20.44 12.03 12.37
CA ILE A 47 -21.30 13.22 12.44
C ILE A 47 -20.43 14.49 12.44
N ASN A 48 -19.20 14.41 12.97
CA ASN A 48 -18.21 15.50 13.00
C ASN A 48 -16.79 14.92 12.83
N GLU A 49 -15.97 15.55 11.98
CA GLU A 49 -14.74 14.96 11.41
C GLU A 49 -13.61 14.64 12.41
N ASP A 50 -13.50 15.34 13.55
CA ASP A 50 -12.26 15.28 14.34
C ASP A 50 -12.37 14.43 15.62
N HIS A 51 -13.51 14.48 16.32
CA HIS A 51 -13.72 13.74 17.58
C HIS A 51 -14.11 12.27 17.40
N GLN A 52 -14.43 11.85 16.17
CA GLN A 52 -14.93 10.52 15.87
C GLN A 52 -13.98 9.67 15.03
N ARG A 53 -12.79 10.18 14.68
CA ARG A 53 -11.80 9.43 13.88
C ARG A 53 -11.48 8.09 14.49
N ASN A 54 -11.87 7.04 13.76
CA ASN A 54 -11.61 5.66 14.12
C ASN A 54 -10.14 5.29 13.83
N PRO A 55 -9.66 4.11 14.28
CA PRO A 55 -8.28 3.71 14.07
C PRO A 55 -7.86 3.69 12.59
N PHE A 56 -8.76 3.30 11.68
CA PHE A 56 -8.46 3.31 10.24
C PHE A 56 -8.35 4.74 9.70
N ASP A 57 -9.22 5.68 10.11
CA ASP A 57 -9.10 7.10 9.72
C ASP A 57 -7.77 7.69 10.18
N ARG A 58 -7.31 7.31 11.38
CA ARG A 58 -6.04 7.76 11.93
C ARG A 58 -4.84 7.18 11.19
N LEU A 59 -4.90 5.90 10.81
CA LEU A 59 -3.88 5.27 9.98
C LEU A 59 -3.84 5.90 8.60
N HIS A 60 -5.00 6.18 7.99
CA HIS A 60 -5.08 6.86 6.71
C HIS A 60 -4.42 8.25 6.79
N LEU A 61 -4.79 9.07 7.77
CA LEU A 61 -4.17 10.38 8.00
C LEU A 61 -2.65 10.27 8.19
N LEU A 62 -2.19 9.31 9.01
CA LEU A 62 -0.76 9.08 9.23
C LEU A 62 -0.05 8.78 7.92
N PHE A 63 -0.59 7.89 7.10
CA PHE A 63 -0.01 7.52 5.82
C PHE A 63 -0.02 8.66 4.82
N THR A 64 -1.09 9.46 4.77
CA THR A 64 -1.13 10.68 3.94
C THR A 64 -0.03 11.65 4.33
N LEU A 65 0.11 11.95 5.63
CA LEU A 65 1.13 12.89 6.10
C LEU A 65 2.58 12.38 5.90
N LEU A 66 2.79 11.06 5.95
CA LEU A 66 4.09 10.46 5.65
C LEU A 66 4.42 10.55 4.15
N ASP A 67 3.45 10.26 3.29
CA ASP A 67 3.63 10.37 1.83
C ASP A 67 3.91 11.83 1.43
N GLU A 68 3.16 12.80 1.98
CA GLU A 68 3.40 14.23 1.80
C GLU A 68 4.78 14.68 2.31
N ALA A 69 5.33 14.01 3.32
CA ALA A 69 6.67 14.25 3.84
C ALA A 69 7.79 13.57 3.01
N GLY A 70 7.45 12.86 1.92
CA GLY A 70 8.40 12.14 1.06
C GLY A 70 8.71 10.71 1.51
N GLU A 71 8.00 10.19 2.52
CA GLU A 71 8.23 8.86 3.09
C GLU A 71 7.32 7.79 2.45
N ARG A 72 7.10 7.87 1.14
CA ARG A 72 6.21 6.96 0.39
C ARG A 72 6.56 5.49 0.58
N GLU A 73 7.85 5.16 0.54
CA GLU A 73 8.34 3.79 0.73
C GLU A 73 7.98 3.23 2.12
N LEU A 74 7.98 4.07 3.15
CA LEU A 74 7.56 3.69 4.50
C LEU A 74 6.05 3.42 4.56
N VAL A 75 5.25 4.17 3.80
CA VAL A 75 3.80 3.94 3.70
C VAL A 75 3.51 2.60 3.01
N ILE A 76 4.13 2.35 1.85
CA ILE A 76 4.01 1.08 1.12
C ILE A 76 4.43 -0.09 2.01
N ALA A 77 5.54 0.07 2.72
CA ALA A 77 6.04 -0.89 3.70
C ALA A 77 5.01 -1.26 4.78
N ALA A 78 4.33 -0.26 5.33
CA ALA A 78 3.31 -0.45 6.37
C ALA A 78 2.06 -1.11 5.80
N LEU A 79 1.59 -0.70 4.62
CA LEU A 79 0.43 -1.31 3.95
C LEU A 79 0.70 -2.78 3.62
N ASN A 80 1.87 -3.10 3.07
CA ASN A 80 2.31 -4.46 2.81
C ASN A 80 2.41 -5.31 4.09
N HIS A 81 2.75 -4.71 5.22
CA HIS A 81 2.72 -5.41 6.50
C HIS A 81 1.28 -5.79 6.91
N LEU A 82 0.33 -4.87 6.77
CA LEU A 82 -1.08 -5.09 7.10
C LEU A 82 -1.74 -6.13 6.18
N SER A 83 -1.41 -6.11 4.89
CA SER A 83 -1.98 -7.01 3.87
C SER A 83 -1.49 -8.46 3.97
N ARG A 84 -0.42 -8.75 4.74
CA ARG A 84 0.07 -10.11 4.98
C ARG A 84 -1.00 -11.05 5.53
N SER A 85 -1.94 -10.52 6.32
CA SER A 85 -3.04 -11.30 6.89
C SER A 85 -3.95 -11.95 5.84
N VAL A 86 -3.99 -11.41 4.62
CA VAL A 86 -4.77 -11.91 3.48
C VAL A 86 -3.91 -12.45 2.33
N GLY A 87 -2.58 -12.45 2.49
CA GLY A 87 -1.65 -12.93 1.46
C GLY A 87 -1.53 -12.02 0.23
N CYS A 88 -1.92 -10.75 0.35
CA CYS A 88 -1.85 -9.76 -0.73
C CYS A 88 -0.70 -8.77 -0.50
N ARG A 89 -0.33 -8.03 -1.55
CA ARG A 89 0.61 -6.90 -1.49
C ARG A 89 0.04 -5.72 -2.28
N THR A 90 0.44 -4.52 -1.90
CA THR A 90 0.07 -3.30 -2.63
C THR A 90 0.76 -3.26 -3.98
N GLN A 91 0.05 -2.81 -5.00
CA GLN A 91 0.60 -2.48 -6.31
C GLN A 91 0.21 -1.05 -6.62
N ASP A 92 1.09 -0.31 -7.29
CA ASP A 92 0.73 0.99 -7.83
C ASP A 92 -0.41 0.81 -8.84
N THR A 93 -1.34 1.76 -8.81
CA THR A 93 -2.51 1.75 -9.71
C THR A 93 -2.26 2.51 -11.00
N THR A 94 -1.17 3.27 -11.08
CA THR A 94 -0.73 3.99 -12.26
C THR A 94 0.02 3.08 -13.22
N GLU A 95 -0.15 3.31 -14.52
CA GLU A 95 0.71 2.73 -15.55
C GLU A 95 2.16 3.16 -15.29
N PHE A 96 3.12 2.27 -15.57
CA PHE A 96 4.54 2.57 -15.50
C PHE A 96 4.82 3.78 -16.41
N THR A 97 5.16 4.91 -15.81
CA THR A 97 5.30 6.17 -16.52
C THR A 97 6.78 6.50 -16.60
N PRO A 98 7.40 6.44 -17.79
CA PRO A 98 8.79 6.82 -17.97
C PRO A 98 9.03 8.23 -17.43
N ASP A 99 10.07 8.41 -16.64
CA ASP A 99 10.42 9.69 -16.02
C ASP A 99 11.68 10.32 -16.66
N LYS A 100 12.36 9.61 -17.56
CA LYS A 100 13.52 10.09 -18.34
C LYS A 100 13.15 10.50 -19.76
N VAL A 101 14.06 11.25 -20.37
CA VAL A 101 13.85 11.83 -21.71
C VAL A 101 14.10 10.79 -22.80
N THR A 102 15.02 9.86 -22.57
CA THR A 102 15.42 8.86 -23.57
C THR A 102 15.36 7.44 -23.01
N VAL A 103 15.09 6.47 -23.87
CA VAL A 103 15.14 5.04 -23.53
C VAL A 103 16.51 4.64 -22.97
N ALA A 104 17.59 5.26 -23.47
CA ALA A 104 18.93 4.97 -22.99
C ALA A 104 19.16 5.45 -21.54
N GLU A 105 18.54 6.55 -21.14
CA GLU A 105 18.57 7.04 -19.75
C GLU A 105 17.74 6.13 -18.84
N GLU A 106 16.55 5.70 -19.27
CA GLU A 106 15.74 4.71 -18.52
C GLU A 106 16.52 3.41 -18.27
N CYS A 107 17.16 2.86 -19.31
CA CYS A 107 18.01 1.67 -19.16
C CYS A 107 19.16 1.85 -18.16
N LEU A 108 19.63 3.08 -17.93
CA LEU A 108 20.71 3.35 -16.98
C LEU A 108 20.21 3.32 -15.53
N ASP A 109 18.95 3.68 -15.29
CA ASP A 109 18.33 3.71 -13.95
C ASP A 109 18.00 2.32 -13.42
N ASP A 110 17.82 1.32 -14.30
CA ASP A 110 17.67 -0.08 -13.92
C ASP A 110 18.89 -0.62 -13.13
N TYR A 111 20.10 -0.16 -13.46
CA TYR A 111 21.33 -0.76 -12.94
C TYR A 111 21.52 -0.54 -11.42
N PRO A 112 21.42 0.70 -10.87
CA PRO A 112 21.48 0.92 -9.43
C PRO A 112 20.52 0.01 -8.65
N GLU A 113 19.27 -0.09 -9.08
CA GLU A 113 18.24 -0.87 -8.36
C GLU A 113 18.53 -2.36 -8.38
N LYS A 114 19.00 -2.89 -9.52
CA LYS A 114 19.40 -4.29 -9.64
C LYS A 114 20.64 -4.61 -8.81
N VAL A 115 21.62 -3.71 -8.78
CA VAL A 115 22.83 -3.85 -7.97
C VAL A 115 22.48 -3.86 -6.48
N GLU A 116 21.57 -2.99 -6.05
CA GLU A 116 21.11 -2.94 -4.66
C GLU A 116 20.35 -4.23 -4.28
N LEU A 117 19.51 -4.75 -5.17
CA LEU A 117 18.85 -6.05 -4.96
C LEU A 117 19.86 -7.17 -4.71
N ASP A 118 20.88 -7.29 -5.58
CA ASP A 118 21.91 -8.31 -5.46
C ASP A 118 22.74 -8.12 -4.19
N ARG A 119 23.04 -6.87 -3.81
CA ARG A 119 23.73 -6.53 -2.56
C ARG A 119 22.92 -7.00 -1.35
N LEU A 120 21.62 -6.70 -1.30
CA LEU A 120 20.73 -7.09 -0.21
C LEU A 120 20.62 -8.62 -0.06
N ILE A 121 20.57 -9.35 -1.19
CA ILE A 121 20.60 -10.81 -1.20
C ILE A 121 21.94 -11.32 -0.64
N ASN A 122 23.06 -10.76 -1.10
CA ASN A 122 24.41 -11.19 -0.69
C ASN A 122 24.67 -10.98 0.81
N ILE A 123 24.13 -9.94 1.41
CA ILE A 123 24.27 -9.69 2.86
C ILE A 123 23.23 -10.45 3.71
N ASN A 124 22.41 -11.32 3.11
CA ASN A 124 21.30 -12.02 3.77
C ASN A 124 20.35 -11.05 4.49
N ALA A 125 19.99 -9.94 3.84
CA ALA A 125 19.00 -9.02 4.36
C ALA A 125 17.66 -9.74 4.60
N SER A 126 16.82 -9.15 5.45
CA SER A 126 15.48 -9.67 5.72
C SER A 126 14.71 -9.91 4.40
N PRO A 127 14.01 -11.06 4.23
CA PRO A 127 13.25 -11.35 3.02
C PRO A 127 12.26 -10.26 2.62
N GLU A 128 11.74 -9.49 3.59
CA GLU A 128 10.86 -8.36 3.28
C GLU A 128 11.59 -7.21 2.59
N ILE A 129 12.82 -6.92 3.01
CA ILE A 129 13.64 -5.85 2.41
C ILE A 129 14.02 -6.26 0.99
N VAL A 130 14.46 -7.50 0.81
CA VAL A 130 14.79 -8.05 -0.51
C VAL A 130 13.60 -8.00 -1.47
N ARG A 131 12.39 -8.37 -0.99
CA ARG A 131 11.18 -8.30 -1.83
C ARG A 131 10.82 -6.89 -2.22
N ARG A 132 10.89 -5.93 -1.31
CA ARG A 132 10.61 -4.52 -1.62
C ARG A 132 11.57 -3.98 -2.66
N GLN A 133 12.87 -4.26 -2.50
CA GLN A 133 13.85 -3.88 -3.51
C GLN A 133 13.55 -4.55 -4.86
N GLY A 134 13.16 -5.83 -4.86
CA GLY A 134 12.75 -6.52 -6.07
C GLY A 134 11.54 -5.89 -6.77
N GLU A 135 10.57 -5.39 -5.99
CA GLU A 135 9.41 -4.66 -6.52
C GLU A 135 9.82 -3.32 -7.15
N GLN A 136 10.72 -2.57 -6.50
CA GLN A 136 11.32 -1.35 -7.08
C GLN A 136 12.04 -1.66 -8.39
N THR A 137 12.92 -2.66 -8.39
CA THR A 137 13.67 -3.05 -9.60
C THR A 137 12.73 -3.46 -10.73
N CYS A 138 11.64 -4.17 -10.44
CA CYS A 138 10.63 -4.48 -11.45
C CYS A 138 9.92 -3.24 -11.99
N ARG A 139 9.70 -2.22 -11.16
CA ARG A 139 9.09 -0.95 -11.60
C ARG A 139 9.97 -0.23 -12.61
N GLU A 140 11.24 0.02 -12.29
CA GLU A 140 12.19 0.68 -13.20
C GLU A 140 12.28 -0.05 -14.56
N ILE A 141 12.39 -1.39 -14.52
CA ILE A 141 12.46 -2.19 -15.74
C ILE A 141 11.19 -2.03 -16.59
N MET A 142 10.03 -1.95 -15.95
CA MET A 142 8.78 -1.75 -16.67
C MET A 142 8.63 -0.32 -17.21
N GLU A 143 9.15 0.69 -16.53
CA GLU A 143 9.24 2.07 -17.05
C GLU A 143 10.15 2.12 -18.29
N THR A 144 11.29 1.44 -18.26
CA THR A 144 12.16 1.23 -19.43
C THR A 144 11.42 0.57 -20.60
N VAL A 145 10.66 -0.50 -20.35
CA VAL A 145 9.89 -1.19 -21.39
C VAL A 145 8.84 -0.25 -22.00
N THR A 146 8.08 0.47 -21.17
CA THR A 146 7.08 1.43 -21.63
C THR A 146 7.72 2.56 -22.45
N SER A 147 8.86 3.08 -22.03
CA SER A 147 9.63 4.09 -22.78
C SER A 147 10.03 3.59 -24.16
N TYR A 148 10.49 2.34 -24.25
CA TYR A 148 10.83 1.71 -25.52
C TYR A 148 9.61 1.50 -26.45
N GLU A 149 8.48 1.07 -25.89
CA GLU A 149 7.22 0.92 -26.63
C GLU A 149 6.76 2.26 -27.22
N MET A 150 6.81 3.34 -26.41
CA MET A 150 6.50 4.70 -26.85
C MET A 150 7.44 5.15 -27.98
N HIS A 151 8.75 4.96 -27.81
CA HIS A 151 9.75 5.32 -28.82
C HIS A 151 9.48 4.61 -30.15
N ASN A 152 9.22 3.30 -30.13
CA ASN A 152 8.89 2.54 -31.33
C ASN A 152 7.59 3.00 -32.00
N ALA A 153 6.56 3.32 -31.22
CA ALA A 153 5.31 3.82 -31.76
C ALA A 153 5.47 5.17 -32.47
N GLU A 154 6.38 6.03 -32.00
CA GLU A 154 6.72 7.30 -32.67
C GLU A 154 7.51 7.11 -33.97
N GLN A 155 8.47 6.18 -33.98
CA GLN A 155 9.25 5.88 -35.19
C GLN A 155 8.38 5.28 -36.30
N ASN A 156 7.40 4.43 -35.94
CA ASN A 156 6.47 3.80 -36.89
C ASN A 156 5.39 4.75 -37.44
N LYS A 157 5.28 5.98 -36.91
CA LYS A 157 4.38 7.03 -37.41
C LYS A 157 5.03 7.97 -38.43
N LYS A 158 6.35 7.88 -38.62
CA LYS A 158 7.12 8.63 -39.62
C LYS A 158 7.32 7.82 -40.89
#